data_AF-A0A7Y5NLR2-F1
#
_entry.id   AF-A0A7Y5NLR2-F1
#
_cell.length_a   1.000
_cell.length_b   1.000
_cell.length_c   1.000
_cell.angle_alpha   90.00
_cell.angle_beta   90.00
_cell.angle_gamma   90.00
#
_symmetry.space_group_name_H-M   'P 1'
#
loop_
_entity.id
_entity.type
_entity.pdbx_description
1 polymer ?
#
loop_
_entity_poly.entity_id
_entity_poly.type
_entity_poly.pdbx_seq_one_letter_code
_entity_poly.pdbx_strand_id
1 'polypeptide(L)'
;MTGAYRDRASGLLLRLKSIRDEIRRLETRISPEIFHFLDQPTWTALFEARARATKAIDADEADSQTAGEAELEHWAVAMEAYASLLDDLDDDVSDIEARARRPGDAPPPLASKKKRPVQLTVMPPAEVQAEARRVPRHVEQALGRFGVEVEASQWETEPQGRMPWSYRATFRLDDGPFSLLVDFECQSAFLITSTKLGTTVAPALKPLLVLPRTNFIQRLFRFGDRFGPEVPTDQAFDAAFAVRTHDARTILTPRVRAKLLALTRWDVPTLTVADGVATLEYDYDPDVATIRAAIEALRLVRGASPLVRFLR
;
A
#
# COMPACT_ATOMS: atom_id res chain seq x y z
N MET A 1 -61.23 7.73 16.81
CA MET A 1 -59.82 7.42 17.12
C MET A 1 -58.92 7.28 15.88
N THR A 2 -59.45 7.35 14.66
CA THR A 2 -58.69 7.18 13.40
C THR A 2 -57.92 8.42 12.92
N GLY A 3 -58.23 9.62 13.43
CA GLY A 3 -57.57 10.87 13.02
C GLY A 3 -56.13 11.00 13.54
N ALA A 4 -55.92 10.83 14.85
CA ALA A 4 -54.60 10.97 15.48
C ALA A 4 -53.58 9.92 15.01
N TYR A 5 -54.04 8.73 14.62
CA TYR A 5 -53.19 7.67 14.06
C TYR A 5 -52.63 8.02 12.68
N ARG A 6 -53.41 8.78 11.89
CA ARG A 6 -53.00 9.20 10.54
C ARG A 6 -51.92 10.28 10.60
N ASP A 7 -52.01 11.19 11.58
CA ASP A 7 -51.06 12.29 11.75
C ASP A 7 -49.65 11.80 12.15
N ARG A 8 -49.56 10.77 13.02
CA ARG A 8 -48.25 10.23 13.46
C ARG A 8 -47.54 9.46 12.34
N ALA A 9 -48.26 8.61 11.61
CA ALA A 9 -47.69 7.88 10.47
C ALA A 9 -47.20 8.84 9.37
N SER A 10 -47.98 9.88 9.04
CA SER A 10 -47.56 10.93 8.10
C SER A 10 -46.31 11.69 8.58
N GLY A 11 -46.21 11.99 9.88
CA GLY A 11 -45.02 12.59 10.47
C GLY A 11 -43.77 11.71 10.32
N LEU A 12 -43.90 10.39 10.55
CA LEU A 12 -42.80 9.43 10.37
C LEU A 12 -42.34 9.33 8.91
N LEU A 13 -43.27 9.32 7.95
CA LEU A 13 -42.93 9.30 6.52
C LEU A 13 -42.17 10.55 6.09
N LEU A 14 -42.58 11.73 6.56
CA LEU A 14 -41.86 12.99 6.33
C LEU A 14 -40.46 12.95 6.93
N ARG A 15 -40.32 12.43 8.16
CA ARG A 15 -39.02 12.25 8.82
C ARG A 15 -38.12 11.30 8.04
N LEU A 16 -38.61 10.13 7.64
CA LEU A 16 -37.87 9.16 6.83
C LEU A 16 -37.39 9.77 5.52
N LYS A 17 -38.24 10.53 4.83
CA LYS A 17 -37.87 11.25 3.61
C LYS A 17 -36.73 12.24 3.88
N SER A 18 -36.85 13.04 4.94
CA SER A 18 -35.81 14.00 5.34
C SER A 18 -34.47 13.31 5.62
N ILE A 19 -34.47 12.20 6.36
CA ILE A 19 -33.24 11.46 6.67
C ILE A 19 -32.68 10.81 5.40
N ARG A 20 -33.53 10.33 4.49
CA ARG A 20 -33.09 9.75 3.21
C ARG A 20 -32.36 10.76 2.34
N ASP A 21 -32.93 11.96 2.23
CA ASP A 21 -32.33 13.05 1.46
C ASP A 21 -31.00 13.48 2.08
N GLU A 22 -30.91 13.48 3.41
CA GLU A 22 -29.67 13.76 4.14
C GLU A 22 -28.60 12.68 3.93
N ILE A 23 -28.95 11.40 4.03
CA ILE A 23 -28.03 10.29 3.73
C ILE A 23 -27.50 10.42 2.31
N ARG A 24 -28.37 10.68 1.32
CA ARG A 24 -27.96 10.87 -0.08
C ARG A 24 -27.01 12.05 -0.24
N ARG A 25 -27.28 13.16 0.45
CA ARG A 25 -26.40 14.34 0.47
C ARG A 25 -25.02 13.97 1.00
N LEU A 26 -24.93 13.30 2.15
CA LEU A 26 -23.67 12.88 2.76
C LEU A 26 -22.91 11.85 1.89
N GLU A 27 -23.60 10.84 1.35
CA GLU A 27 -23.00 9.84 0.46
C GLU A 27 -22.41 10.46 -0.82
N THR A 28 -23.00 11.54 -1.34
CA THR A 28 -22.45 12.22 -2.53
C THR A 28 -21.16 12.99 -2.26
N ARG A 29 -20.93 13.37 -0.99
CA ARG A 29 -19.72 14.08 -0.56
C ARG A 29 -18.59 13.09 -0.24
N ILE A 30 -18.93 11.88 0.18
CA ILE A 30 -17.94 10.87 0.54
C ILE A 30 -17.52 10.05 -0.68
N SER A 31 -16.25 10.17 -1.11
CA SER A 31 -15.74 9.36 -2.23
C SER A 31 -15.51 7.90 -1.80
N PRO A 32 -15.76 6.90 -2.68
CA PRO A 32 -15.58 5.48 -2.35
C PRO A 32 -14.17 5.14 -1.90
N GLU A 33 -13.15 5.89 -2.33
CA GLU A 33 -11.77 5.70 -1.93
C GLU A 33 -11.54 5.92 -0.43
N ILE A 34 -12.41 6.68 0.26
CA ILE A 34 -12.20 6.99 1.68
C ILE A 34 -12.26 5.74 2.54
N PHE A 35 -13.09 4.77 2.13
CA PHE A 35 -13.33 3.54 2.86
C PHE A 35 -12.08 2.67 2.98
N HIS A 36 -11.08 2.87 2.10
CA HIS A 36 -9.78 2.19 2.20
C HIS A 36 -8.87 2.73 3.31
N PHE A 37 -9.17 3.91 3.85
CA PHE A 37 -8.37 4.60 4.87
C PHE A 37 -9.04 4.67 6.24
N LEU A 38 -10.27 4.15 6.33
CA LEU A 38 -10.95 4.01 7.61
C LEU A 38 -10.29 2.93 8.44
N ASP A 39 -10.29 3.13 9.75
CA ASP A 39 -9.95 2.04 10.65
C ASP A 39 -11.05 0.96 10.63
N GLN A 40 -10.68 -0.25 11.04
CA GLN A 40 -11.60 -1.38 11.00
C GLN A 40 -12.89 -1.16 11.82
N PRO A 41 -12.84 -0.55 13.02
CA PRO A 41 -14.05 -0.25 13.79
C PRO A 41 -15.01 0.68 13.06
N THR A 42 -14.53 1.80 12.52
CA THR A 42 -15.38 2.79 11.84
C THR A 42 -15.98 2.20 10.56
N TRP A 43 -15.17 1.49 9.78
CA TRP A 43 -15.64 0.79 8.58
C TRP A 43 -16.74 -0.22 8.91
N THR A 44 -16.56 -1.01 9.97
CA THR A 44 -17.53 -2.04 10.39
C THR A 44 -18.83 -1.39 10.87
N ALA A 45 -18.75 -0.35 11.69
CA ALA A 45 -19.91 0.39 12.19
C ALA A 45 -20.73 1.00 11.05
N LEU A 46 -20.07 1.65 10.08
CA LEU A 46 -20.72 2.22 8.90
C LEU A 46 -21.39 1.14 8.03
N PHE A 47 -20.70 0.03 7.79
CA PHE A 47 -21.23 -1.07 6.98
C PHE A 47 -22.45 -1.73 7.63
N GLU A 48 -22.40 -2.00 8.94
CA GLU A 48 -23.51 -2.57 9.70
C GLU A 48 -24.70 -1.60 9.83
N ALA A 49 -24.43 -0.31 10.03
CA ALA A 49 -25.47 0.72 10.05
C ALA A 49 -26.16 0.83 8.69
N ARG A 50 -25.38 0.89 7.60
CA ARG A 50 -25.92 0.88 6.23
C ARG A 50 -26.76 -0.35 5.99
N ALA A 51 -26.27 -1.55 6.31
CA ALA A 51 -26.99 -2.80 6.09
C ALA A 51 -28.34 -2.85 6.82
N ARG A 52 -28.41 -2.28 8.04
CA ARG A 52 -29.68 -2.13 8.78
C ARG A 52 -30.62 -1.10 8.14
N ALA A 53 -30.07 -0.03 7.58
CA ALA A 53 -30.82 1.04 6.93
C ALA A 53 -31.22 0.74 5.47
N THR A 54 -30.59 -0.22 4.80
CA THR A 54 -30.77 -0.50 3.35
C THR A 54 -32.23 -0.63 2.96
N LYS A 55 -33.02 -1.43 3.69
CA LYS A 55 -34.44 -1.62 3.39
C LYS A 55 -35.20 -0.30 3.37
N ALA A 56 -34.91 0.60 4.31
CA ALA A 56 -35.56 1.89 4.44
C ALA A 56 -35.04 2.94 3.44
N ILE A 57 -33.76 2.86 3.04
CA ILE A 57 -33.15 3.74 2.04
C ILE A 57 -33.69 3.43 0.64
N ASP A 58 -33.82 2.13 0.33
CA ASP A 58 -34.22 1.64 -0.98
C ASP A 58 -35.75 1.53 -1.15
N ALA A 59 -36.50 1.49 -0.05
CA ALA A 59 -37.96 1.46 -0.07
C ALA A 59 -38.53 2.63 -0.88
N ASP A 60 -39.40 2.34 -1.83
CA ASP A 60 -40.11 3.36 -2.56
C ASP A 60 -41.23 3.99 -1.70
N GLU A 61 -41.93 4.98 -2.27
CA GLU A 61 -42.99 5.69 -1.56
C GLU A 61 -44.20 4.79 -1.27
N ALA A 62 -44.45 3.76 -2.09
CA ALA A 62 -45.55 2.82 -1.92
C ALA A 62 -45.24 1.79 -0.81
N ASP A 63 -44.01 1.29 -0.76
CA ASP A 63 -43.51 0.41 0.30
C ASP A 63 -43.61 1.09 1.66
N SER A 64 -43.22 2.36 1.71
CA SER A 64 -43.27 3.16 2.94
C SER A 64 -44.71 3.41 3.42
N GLN A 65 -45.66 3.60 2.49
CA GLN A 65 -47.07 3.83 2.83
C GLN A 65 -47.80 2.58 3.35
N THR A 66 -47.30 1.38 3.06
CA THR A 66 -47.88 0.11 3.53
C THR A 66 -47.27 -0.39 4.84
N ALA A 67 -46.14 0.18 5.26
CA ALA A 67 -45.45 -0.19 6.50
C ALA A 67 -46.24 0.26 7.75
N GLY A 68 -46.19 -0.58 8.78
CA GLY A 68 -46.77 -0.25 10.09
C GLY A 68 -45.93 0.80 10.83
N GLU A 69 -46.55 1.53 11.77
CA GLU A 69 -45.89 2.59 12.55
C GLU A 69 -44.61 2.12 13.27
N ALA A 70 -44.64 0.92 13.88
CA ALA A 70 -43.48 0.34 14.54
C ALA A 70 -42.33 0.01 13.56
N GLU A 71 -42.67 -0.37 12.33
CA GLU A 71 -41.67 -0.61 11.27
C GLU A 71 -41.08 0.71 10.77
N LEU A 72 -41.90 1.74 10.57
CA LEU A 72 -41.45 3.08 10.20
C LEU A 72 -40.55 3.70 11.28
N GLU A 73 -40.87 3.51 12.56
CA GLU A 73 -40.04 3.97 13.68
C GLU A 73 -38.71 3.22 13.75
N HIS A 74 -38.73 1.89 13.52
CA HIS A 74 -37.50 1.09 13.41
C HIS A 74 -36.61 1.55 12.25
N TRP A 75 -37.21 1.84 11.09
CA TRP A 75 -36.50 2.39 9.93
C TRP A 75 -35.88 3.76 10.22
N ALA A 76 -36.61 4.64 10.90
CA ALA A 76 -36.12 5.97 11.26
C ALA A 76 -34.88 5.87 12.16
N VAL A 77 -34.92 5.03 13.19
CA VAL A 77 -33.78 4.80 14.09
C VAL A 77 -32.56 4.23 13.34
N ALA A 78 -32.77 3.27 12.44
CA ALA A 78 -31.69 2.68 11.66
C ALA A 78 -31.03 3.71 10.71
N MET A 79 -31.85 4.51 10.03
CA MET A 79 -31.37 5.55 9.12
C MET A 79 -30.67 6.69 9.86
N GLU A 80 -31.18 7.12 11.03
CA GLU A 80 -30.53 8.15 11.84
C GLU A 80 -29.18 7.70 12.38
N ALA A 81 -29.06 6.45 12.83
CA ALA A 81 -27.79 5.89 13.23
C ALA A 81 -26.77 5.90 12.08
N TYR A 82 -27.21 5.59 10.85
CA TYR A 82 -26.35 5.64 9.68
C TYR A 82 -25.99 7.08 9.28
N ALA A 83 -26.96 7.99 9.26
CA ALA A 83 -26.75 9.40 8.94
C ALA A 83 -25.76 10.05 9.92
N SER A 84 -25.89 9.78 11.22
CA SER A 84 -24.95 10.26 12.24
C SER A 84 -23.53 9.81 11.97
N LEU A 85 -23.32 8.53 11.63
CA LEU A 85 -21.98 8.01 11.32
C LEU A 85 -21.40 8.60 10.02
N LEU A 86 -22.25 8.93 9.04
CA LEU A 86 -21.82 9.62 7.82
C LEU A 86 -21.45 11.08 8.09
N ASP A 87 -22.15 11.75 8.99
CA ASP A 87 -21.86 13.12 9.41
C ASP A 87 -20.53 13.18 10.18
N ASP A 88 -20.34 12.27 11.15
CA ASP A 88 -19.06 12.10 11.84
C ASP A 88 -17.91 11.83 10.85
N LEU A 89 -18.16 10.99 9.85
CA LEU A 89 -17.18 10.72 8.79
C LEU A 89 -16.89 11.96 7.93
N ASP A 90 -17.90 12.78 7.61
CA ASP A 90 -17.76 14.01 6.82
C ASP A 90 -16.85 15.03 7.54
N ASP A 91 -17.03 15.18 8.85
CA ASP A 91 -16.18 16.01 9.70
C ASP A 91 -14.72 15.52 9.69
N ASP A 92 -14.51 14.21 9.71
CA ASP A 92 -13.19 13.58 9.70
C ASP A 92 -12.51 13.49 8.32
N VAL A 93 -13.22 13.78 7.22
CA VAL A 93 -12.69 13.62 5.84
C VAL A 93 -11.34 14.29 5.71
N SER A 94 -11.22 15.56 6.13
CA SER A 94 -10.00 16.36 5.98
C SER A 94 -8.78 15.69 6.64
N ASP A 95 -8.97 15.11 7.81
CA ASP A 95 -7.92 14.43 8.56
C ASP A 95 -7.58 13.07 7.95
N ILE A 96 -8.58 12.36 7.42
CA ILE A 96 -8.36 11.15 6.61
C ILE A 96 -7.56 11.50 5.35
N GLU A 97 -7.90 12.57 4.62
CA GLU A 97 -7.13 12.99 3.43
C GLU A 97 -5.69 13.31 3.80
N ALA A 98 -5.49 14.05 4.90
CA ALA A 98 -4.16 14.42 5.38
C ALA A 98 -3.31 13.20 5.74
N ARG A 99 -3.89 12.20 6.43
CA ARG A 99 -3.22 10.94 6.75
C ARG A 99 -2.91 10.13 5.49
N ALA A 100 -3.86 10.01 4.57
CA ALA A 100 -3.69 9.23 3.34
C ALA A 100 -2.58 9.81 2.42
N ARG A 101 -2.31 11.12 2.52
CA ARG A 101 -1.24 11.81 1.79
C ARG A 101 0.13 11.77 2.47
N ARG A 102 0.20 11.40 3.75
CA ARG A 102 1.45 11.41 4.51
C ARG A 102 2.06 10.02 4.54
N PRO A 103 3.32 9.84 4.10
CA PRO A 103 4.05 8.61 4.33
C PRO A 103 4.14 8.28 5.83
N GLY A 104 4.09 7.00 6.17
CA GLY A 104 4.28 6.55 7.56
C GLY A 104 5.69 6.86 8.09
N ASP A 105 5.83 6.96 9.41
CA ASP A 105 7.11 7.28 10.07
C ASP A 105 7.89 6.06 10.57
N ALA A 106 7.25 4.90 10.63
CA ALA A 106 7.90 3.64 10.98
C ALA A 106 8.61 3.03 9.76
N PRO A 107 9.81 2.42 9.90
CA PRO A 107 10.44 1.66 8.83
C PRO A 107 9.52 0.54 8.33
N PRO A 108 9.35 0.37 7.00
CA PRO A 108 8.45 -0.63 6.47
C PRO A 108 8.98 -2.04 6.73
N PRO A 109 8.12 -3.02 7.07
CA PRO A 109 8.56 -4.40 7.18
C PRO A 109 8.88 -4.95 5.78
N LEU A 110 10.06 -5.56 5.63
CA LEU A 110 10.43 -6.25 4.39
C LEU A 110 10.31 -7.75 4.58
N ALA A 111 9.52 -8.41 3.74
CA ALA A 111 9.47 -9.88 3.69
C ALA A 111 10.60 -10.41 2.80
N SER A 112 11.29 -11.44 3.30
CA SER A 112 12.18 -12.27 2.47
C SER A 112 11.34 -13.05 1.46
N LYS A 113 11.86 -13.22 0.25
CA LYS A 113 11.26 -14.11 -0.77
C LYS A 113 11.22 -15.55 -0.28
N LYS A 114 12.10 -15.94 0.64
CA LYS A 114 12.29 -17.32 1.07
C LYS A 114 11.51 -17.59 2.35
N LYS A 115 10.40 -18.32 2.22
CA LYS A 115 9.59 -18.77 3.36
C LYS A 115 10.25 -19.89 4.18
N ARG A 116 11.32 -20.50 3.67
CA ARG A 116 12.11 -21.53 4.35
C ARG A 116 13.57 -21.35 4.00
N PRO A 117 14.52 -21.59 4.92
CA PRO A 117 15.90 -21.81 4.54
C PRO A 117 15.88 -22.92 3.50
N VAL A 118 16.35 -22.64 2.29
CA VAL A 118 16.71 -23.71 1.37
C VAL A 118 17.71 -24.52 2.17
N GLN A 119 17.36 -25.75 2.57
CA GLN A 119 18.30 -26.63 3.25
C GLN A 119 19.50 -26.72 2.33
N LEU A 120 20.56 -25.99 2.70
CA LEU A 120 21.81 -26.02 1.97
C LEU A 120 22.31 -27.44 2.11
N THR A 121 22.00 -28.26 1.10
CA THR A 121 22.38 -29.67 1.07
C THR A 121 23.91 -29.77 1.03
N VAL A 122 24.57 -28.69 0.60
CA VAL A 122 26.02 -28.49 0.62
C VAL A 122 26.32 -27.20 1.36
N MET A 123 27.16 -27.29 2.40
CA MET A 123 27.68 -26.09 3.05
C MET A 123 28.56 -25.30 2.07
N PRO A 124 28.37 -23.97 1.94
CA PRO A 124 29.23 -23.16 1.12
C PRO A 124 30.68 -23.19 1.63
N PRO A 125 31.68 -23.03 0.75
CA PRO A 125 33.08 -22.86 1.15
C PRO A 125 33.27 -21.76 2.20
N ALA A 126 34.31 -21.87 3.03
CA ALA A 126 34.58 -20.90 4.09
C ALA A 126 34.77 -19.46 3.55
N GLU A 127 35.29 -19.33 2.33
CA GLU A 127 35.47 -18.06 1.63
C GLU A 127 34.12 -17.37 1.34
N VAL A 128 33.14 -18.13 0.83
CA VAL A 128 31.77 -17.66 0.57
C VAL A 128 31.07 -17.23 1.86
N GLN A 129 31.28 -17.96 2.96
CA GLN A 129 30.75 -17.57 4.26
C GLN A 129 31.42 -16.30 4.79
N ALA A 130 32.73 -16.13 4.56
CA ALA A 130 33.47 -14.94 4.95
C ALA A 130 33.00 -13.70 4.15
N GLU A 131 32.66 -13.87 2.89
CA GLU A 131 32.09 -12.83 2.03
C GLU A 131 30.71 -12.38 2.52
N ALA A 132 29.79 -13.31 2.79
CA ALA A 132 28.47 -12.99 3.34
C ALA A 132 28.59 -12.16 4.64
N ARG A 133 29.55 -12.50 5.52
CA ARG A 133 29.81 -11.77 6.78
C ARG A 133 30.34 -10.34 6.57
N ARG A 134 30.79 -9.96 5.37
CA ARG A 134 31.23 -8.58 5.06
C ARG A 134 30.09 -7.65 4.69
N VAL A 135 28.92 -8.18 4.32
CA VAL A 135 27.76 -7.37 3.88
C VAL A 135 27.40 -6.24 4.84
N PRO A 136 27.31 -6.43 6.18
CA PRO A 136 27.00 -5.32 7.09
C PRO A 136 27.99 -4.16 6.96
N ARG A 137 29.29 -4.46 6.80
CA ARG A 137 30.30 -3.42 6.62
C ARG A 137 30.13 -2.69 5.29
N HIS A 138 29.77 -3.39 4.21
CA HIS A 138 29.50 -2.74 2.93
C HIS A 138 28.27 -1.83 3.01
N VAL A 139 27.21 -2.29 3.70
CA VAL A 139 26.00 -1.51 3.96
C VAL A 139 26.33 -0.27 4.81
N GLU A 140 27.01 -0.44 5.94
CA GLU A 140 27.42 0.66 6.82
C GLU A 140 28.32 1.67 6.09
N GLN A 141 29.27 1.21 5.27
CA GLN A 141 30.11 2.10 4.47
C GLN A 141 29.31 2.86 3.42
N ALA A 142 28.34 2.21 2.77
CA ALA A 142 27.46 2.85 1.81
C ALA A 142 26.59 3.93 2.47
N LEU A 143 25.97 3.60 3.60
CA LEU A 143 25.12 4.51 4.38
C LEU A 143 25.92 5.65 5.01
N GLY A 144 27.14 5.39 5.48
CA GLY A 144 28.04 6.41 6.00
C GLY A 144 28.37 7.49 4.97
N ARG A 145 28.39 7.17 3.66
CA ARG A 145 28.54 8.19 2.60
C ARG A 145 27.32 9.07 2.39
N PHE A 146 26.18 8.71 2.97
CA PHE A 146 25.00 9.56 3.08
C PHE A 146 24.98 10.36 4.38
N GLY A 147 26.00 10.22 5.24
CA GLY A 147 26.02 10.80 6.57
C GLY A 147 25.00 10.14 7.51
N VAL A 148 24.68 8.86 7.27
CA VAL A 148 23.58 8.16 7.93
C VAL A 148 24.10 6.91 8.60
N GLU A 149 23.60 6.67 9.81
CA GLU A 149 23.93 5.50 10.61
C GLU A 149 22.77 4.49 10.58
N VAL A 150 23.12 3.22 10.80
CA VAL A 150 22.14 2.15 10.95
C VAL A 150 21.52 2.26 12.34
N GLU A 151 20.20 2.41 12.41
CA GLU A 151 19.45 2.53 13.67
C GLU A 151 19.29 1.16 14.35
N ALA A 152 18.99 0.14 13.56
CA ALA A 152 18.90 -1.24 14.02
C ALA A 152 19.37 -2.19 12.93
N SER A 153 20.01 -3.28 13.32
CA SER A 153 20.32 -4.37 12.40
C SER A 153 20.16 -5.73 13.06
N GLN A 154 19.85 -6.72 12.24
CA GLN A 154 19.62 -8.08 12.70
C GLN A 154 20.08 -9.07 11.63
N TRP A 155 20.75 -10.13 12.08
CA TRP A 155 20.99 -11.31 11.28
C TRP A 155 19.87 -12.32 11.49
N GLU A 156 19.36 -12.89 10.39
CA GLU A 156 18.61 -14.14 10.47
C GLU A 156 19.54 -15.28 10.10
N THR A 157 19.72 -16.20 11.04
CA THR A 157 20.52 -17.41 10.88
C THR A 157 19.61 -18.62 10.78
N GLU A 158 20.09 -19.69 10.14
CA GLU A 158 19.37 -20.96 10.19
C GLU A 158 19.20 -21.43 11.65
N PRO A 159 18.17 -22.22 11.98
CA PRO A 159 17.93 -22.73 13.35
C PRO A 159 19.12 -23.48 13.96
N GLN A 160 20.04 -23.97 13.11
CA GLN A 160 21.25 -24.70 13.51
C GLN A 160 22.50 -23.79 13.59
N GLY A 161 22.34 -22.47 13.40
CA GLY A 161 23.41 -21.47 13.46
C GLY A 161 24.48 -21.59 12.38
N ARG A 162 24.24 -22.39 11.33
CA ARG A 162 25.26 -22.78 10.35
C ARG A 162 25.62 -21.66 9.38
N MET A 163 24.63 -20.87 8.93
CA MET A 163 24.87 -19.76 8.02
C MET A 163 23.84 -18.63 8.26
N PRO A 164 24.27 -17.35 8.24
CA PRO A 164 23.34 -16.26 8.06
C PRO A 164 22.72 -16.31 6.66
N TRP A 165 21.40 -16.31 6.56
CA TRP A 165 20.70 -16.37 5.27
C TRP A 165 19.97 -15.06 4.94
N SER A 166 19.84 -14.15 5.91
CA SER A 166 19.44 -12.78 5.64
C SER A 166 20.09 -11.78 6.61
N TYR A 167 20.37 -10.58 6.11
CA TYR A 167 20.76 -9.42 6.91
C TYR A 167 19.71 -8.34 6.77
N ARG A 168 19.24 -7.81 7.90
CA ARG A 168 18.28 -6.71 7.99
C ARG A 168 18.95 -5.49 8.59
N ALA A 169 18.64 -4.33 8.05
CA ALA A 169 19.00 -3.05 8.64
C ALA A 169 17.84 -2.05 8.47
N THR A 170 17.66 -1.18 9.45
CA THR A 170 16.83 0.01 9.34
C THR A 170 17.68 1.24 9.55
N PHE A 171 17.36 2.30 8.83
CA PHE A 171 18.05 3.59 8.93
C PHE A 171 17.09 4.70 8.52
N ARG A 172 17.46 5.94 8.81
CA ARG A 172 16.60 7.09 8.55
C ARG A 172 17.37 8.16 7.79
N LEU A 173 16.74 8.67 6.74
CA LEU A 173 17.16 9.85 6.01
C LEU A 173 16.28 11.03 6.40
N ASP A 174 16.69 12.25 6.05
CA ASP A 174 15.93 13.48 6.35
C ASP A 174 14.46 13.40 5.88
N ASP A 175 14.20 12.65 4.80
CA ASP A 175 12.87 12.50 4.23
C ASP A 175 12.08 11.31 4.77
N GLY A 176 12.69 10.40 5.55
CA GLY A 176 11.96 9.34 6.24
C GLY A 176 12.74 8.05 6.50
N PRO A 177 12.03 7.01 7.01
CA PRO A 177 12.63 5.74 7.36
C PRO A 177 12.83 4.84 6.14
N PHE A 178 13.86 4.01 6.22
CA PHE A 178 14.21 2.99 5.25
C PHE A 178 14.48 1.66 5.94
N SER A 179 14.16 0.59 5.22
CA SER A 179 14.51 -0.77 5.59
C SER A 179 15.32 -1.38 4.45
N LEU A 180 16.34 -2.15 4.80
CA LEU A 180 17.18 -2.93 3.89
C LEU A 180 17.15 -4.38 4.34
N LEU A 181 17.00 -5.28 3.37
CA LEU A 181 17.08 -6.72 3.51
C LEU A 181 18.02 -7.25 2.44
N VAL A 182 19.02 -8.03 2.85
CA VAL A 182 19.90 -8.75 1.92
C VAL A 182 19.72 -10.23 2.21
N ASP A 183 19.11 -10.94 1.27
CA ASP A 183 18.95 -12.38 1.32
C ASP A 183 20.13 -13.05 0.61
N PHE A 184 20.59 -14.17 1.17
CA PHE A 184 21.68 -14.96 0.63
C PHE A 184 21.17 -16.29 0.08
N GLU A 185 21.71 -16.71 -1.06
CA GLU A 185 21.55 -18.06 -1.61
C GLU A 185 22.90 -18.63 -1.94
N CYS A 186 23.13 -19.90 -1.62
CA CYS A 186 24.24 -20.62 -2.21
C CYS A 186 23.71 -21.50 -3.34
N GLN A 187 24.12 -21.23 -4.57
CA GLN A 187 23.86 -22.08 -5.73
C GLN A 187 25.19 -22.56 -6.31
N SER A 188 25.40 -23.87 -6.36
CA SER A 188 26.58 -24.47 -7.02
C SER A 188 27.93 -23.86 -6.58
N ALA A 189 28.08 -23.60 -5.28
CA ALA A 189 29.25 -22.95 -4.65
C ALA A 189 29.41 -21.43 -4.89
N PHE A 190 28.42 -20.77 -5.51
CA PHE A 190 28.35 -19.31 -5.62
C PHE A 190 27.36 -18.73 -4.62
N LEU A 191 27.69 -17.56 -4.08
CA LEU A 191 26.75 -16.75 -3.31
C LEU A 191 25.96 -15.87 -4.27
N ILE A 192 24.64 -16.00 -4.26
CA ILE A 192 23.73 -15.07 -4.90
C ILE A 192 23.14 -14.21 -3.80
N THR A 193 23.27 -12.90 -3.95
CA THR A 193 22.70 -11.91 -3.06
C THR A 193 21.47 -11.30 -3.72
N SER A 194 20.36 -11.28 -2.98
CA SER A 194 19.16 -10.56 -3.38
C SER A 194 18.99 -9.40 -2.41
N THR A 195 19.10 -8.19 -2.91
CA THR A 195 18.99 -6.97 -2.10
C THR A 195 17.62 -6.35 -2.30
N LYS A 196 16.94 -6.07 -1.20
CA LYS A 196 15.66 -5.40 -1.16
C LYS A 196 15.75 -4.19 -0.25
N LEU A 197 15.41 -3.04 -0.80
CA LEU A 197 15.35 -1.77 -0.09
C LEU A 197 13.89 -1.28 -0.11
N GLY A 198 13.42 -0.72 1.00
CA GLY A 198 12.08 -0.16 1.04
C GLY A 198 11.98 1.09 1.90
N THR A 199 10.99 1.91 1.58
CA THR A 199 10.58 3.08 2.36
C THR A 199 9.06 3.15 2.39
N THR A 200 8.49 3.79 3.41
CA THR A 200 7.07 4.10 3.41
C THR A 200 6.78 5.19 2.37
N VAL A 201 5.58 5.20 1.84
CA VAL A 201 5.08 6.22 0.92
C VAL A 201 3.66 6.60 1.32
N ALA A 202 3.10 7.66 0.73
CA ALA A 202 1.72 8.03 1.00
C ALA A 202 0.77 6.86 0.67
N PRO A 203 -0.06 6.39 1.63
CA PRO A 203 -0.99 5.28 1.42
C PRO A 203 -1.91 5.47 0.22
N ALA A 204 -2.22 6.73 -0.13
CA ALA A 204 -3.09 7.07 -1.24
C ALA A 204 -2.45 6.98 -2.64
N LEU A 205 -1.15 6.68 -2.73
CA LEU A 205 -0.52 6.40 -4.02
C LEU A 205 -1.12 5.14 -4.63
N LYS A 206 -1.49 5.24 -5.91
CA LYS A 206 -2.05 4.10 -6.63
C LYS A 206 -0.98 3.00 -6.78
N PRO A 207 -1.37 1.72 -6.73
CA PRO A 207 -0.42 0.63 -6.90
C PRO A 207 0.36 0.76 -8.21
N LEU A 208 1.66 0.51 -8.13
CA LEU A 208 2.59 0.49 -9.25
C LEU A 208 3.48 -0.74 -9.15
N LEU A 209 3.66 -1.42 -10.27
CA LEU A 209 4.62 -2.50 -10.41
C LEU A 209 5.47 -2.24 -11.66
N VAL A 210 6.78 -2.16 -11.47
CA VAL A 210 7.77 -2.10 -12.54
C VAL A 210 8.60 -3.36 -12.44
N LEU A 211 8.63 -4.14 -13.51
CA LEU A 211 9.33 -5.41 -13.59
C LEU A 211 10.34 -5.38 -14.73
N PRO A 212 11.41 -6.18 -14.66
CA PRO A 212 12.28 -6.43 -15.80
C PRO A 212 11.48 -6.91 -17.00
N ARG A 213 11.74 -6.37 -18.19
CA ARG A 213 11.06 -6.83 -19.40
C ARG A 213 11.66 -8.15 -19.86
N THR A 214 10.94 -9.24 -19.58
CA THR A 214 11.30 -10.58 -20.06
C THR A 214 10.16 -11.19 -20.86
N ASN A 215 10.47 -12.11 -21.79
CA ASN A 215 9.48 -12.83 -22.59
C ASN A 215 8.48 -13.63 -21.72
N PHE A 216 8.87 -14.00 -20.49
CA PHE A 216 8.03 -14.74 -19.55
C PHE A 216 6.96 -13.84 -18.89
N ILE A 217 7.32 -12.59 -18.59
CA ILE A 217 6.45 -11.65 -17.89
C ILE A 217 5.24 -11.22 -18.73
N GLN A 218 5.37 -11.17 -20.07
CA GLN A 218 4.25 -10.94 -20.98
C GLN A 218 3.11 -11.97 -20.83
N ARG A 219 3.40 -13.18 -20.32
CA ARG A 219 2.39 -14.22 -20.08
C ARG A 219 1.71 -14.08 -18.71
N LEU A 220 2.40 -13.51 -17.72
CA LEU A 220 1.90 -13.33 -16.35
C LEU A 220 0.86 -12.19 -16.25
N PHE A 221 0.89 -11.22 -17.18
CA PHE A 221 -0.04 -10.09 -17.22
C PHE A 221 -1.47 -10.41 -17.66
N ARG A 222 -1.83 -11.71 -17.77
CA ARG A 222 -3.18 -12.15 -18.15
C ARG A 222 -4.14 -12.29 -16.96
N PHE A 223 -3.66 -12.20 -15.73
CA PHE A 223 -4.49 -12.35 -14.54
C PHE A 223 -4.66 -11.00 -13.83
N GLY A 224 -5.92 -10.63 -13.57
CA GLY A 224 -6.27 -9.41 -12.86
C GLY A 224 -5.62 -9.40 -11.48
N ASP A 225 -4.71 -8.46 -11.26
CA ASP A 225 -4.14 -8.17 -9.95
C ASP A 225 -4.38 -6.70 -9.59
N ARG A 226 -4.00 -6.32 -8.38
CA ARG A 226 -4.20 -4.97 -7.84
C ARG A 226 -3.38 -3.86 -8.53
N PHE A 227 -2.46 -4.21 -9.42
CA PHE A 227 -1.59 -3.24 -10.09
C PHE A 227 -2.17 -2.72 -11.40
N GLY A 228 -3.32 -3.21 -11.86
CA GLY A 228 -3.98 -2.69 -13.05
C GLY A 228 -3.32 -3.12 -14.38
N PRO A 229 -3.59 -2.40 -15.47
CA PRO A 229 -3.13 -2.77 -16.81
C PRO A 229 -1.65 -2.45 -17.02
N GLU A 230 -1.04 -3.09 -18.03
CA GLU A 230 0.27 -2.66 -18.55
C GLU A 230 0.12 -1.32 -19.28
N VAL A 231 0.99 -0.37 -18.97
CA VAL A 231 0.96 0.98 -19.55
C VAL A 231 2.30 1.31 -20.20
N PRO A 232 2.31 1.82 -21.45
CA PRO A 232 3.53 2.27 -22.09
C PRO A 232 4.03 3.56 -21.41
N THR A 233 5.35 3.74 -21.38
CA THR A 233 5.99 4.95 -20.84
C THR A 233 6.75 5.69 -21.94
N ASP A 234 8.04 5.43 -22.09
CA ASP A 234 8.87 5.91 -23.19
C ASP A 234 9.76 4.77 -23.71
N GLN A 235 10.19 4.87 -24.97
CA GLN A 235 10.85 3.77 -25.67
C GLN A 235 12.11 3.26 -24.96
N ALA A 236 12.89 4.15 -24.33
CA ALA A 236 14.12 3.77 -23.65
C ALA A 236 13.83 3.00 -22.36
N PHE A 237 12.85 3.47 -21.59
CA PHE A 237 12.43 2.79 -20.36
C PHE A 237 11.72 1.47 -20.65
N ASP A 238 10.81 1.48 -21.62
CA ASP A 238 10.03 0.32 -22.05
C ASP A 238 10.91 -0.77 -22.68
N ALA A 239 12.13 -0.46 -23.13
CA ALA A 239 13.06 -1.48 -23.59
C ALA A 239 13.55 -2.39 -22.44
N ALA A 240 13.69 -1.84 -21.24
CA ALA A 240 14.22 -2.56 -20.07
C ALA A 240 13.12 -3.03 -19.10
N PHE A 241 11.99 -2.31 -19.04
CA PHE A 241 10.96 -2.53 -18.04
C PHE A 241 9.57 -2.73 -18.63
N ALA A 242 8.74 -3.49 -17.92
CA ALA A 242 7.30 -3.52 -18.08
C ALA A 242 6.64 -2.85 -16.87
N VAL A 243 5.65 -1.99 -17.12
CA VAL A 243 5.02 -1.15 -16.09
C VAL A 243 3.53 -1.47 -15.99
N ARG A 244 3.05 -1.71 -14.77
CA ARG A 244 1.64 -1.91 -14.47
C ARG A 244 1.17 -0.96 -13.39
N THR A 245 0.14 -0.19 -13.71
CA THR A 245 -0.47 0.76 -12.78
C THR A 245 -1.74 1.34 -13.39
N HIS A 246 -2.60 1.89 -12.52
CA HIS A 246 -3.67 2.78 -12.94
C HIS A 246 -3.20 4.24 -13.13
N ASP A 247 -2.01 4.60 -12.63
CA ASP A 247 -1.45 5.95 -12.74
C ASP A 247 0.09 5.95 -12.71
N ALA A 248 0.70 5.84 -13.88
CA ALA A 248 2.17 5.87 -14.00
C ALA A 248 2.75 7.26 -13.79
N ARG A 249 2.01 8.32 -14.12
CA ARG A 249 2.58 9.68 -14.23
C ARG A 249 2.91 10.27 -12.87
N THR A 250 2.14 9.92 -11.84
CA THR A 250 2.34 10.40 -10.48
C THR A 250 3.64 9.87 -9.87
N ILE A 251 3.95 8.58 -10.06
CA ILE A 251 5.11 7.93 -9.44
C ILE A 251 6.31 7.86 -10.38
N LEU A 252 6.13 7.39 -11.62
CA LEU A 252 7.22 7.23 -12.60
C LEU A 252 7.51 8.54 -13.33
N THR A 253 7.95 9.55 -12.59
CA THR A 253 8.48 10.78 -13.17
C THR A 253 9.76 10.50 -13.99
N PRO A 254 10.18 11.39 -14.92
CA PRO A 254 11.43 11.22 -15.66
C PRO A 254 12.65 11.02 -14.76
N ARG A 255 12.67 11.63 -13.56
CA ARG A 255 13.76 11.48 -12.59
C ARG A 255 13.79 10.07 -11.99
N VAL A 256 12.64 9.52 -11.63
CA VAL A 256 12.53 8.13 -11.13
C VAL A 256 12.98 7.15 -12.21
N ARG A 257 12.49 7.31 -13.44
CA ARG A 257 12.86 6.45 -14.57
C ARG A 257 14.37 6.49 -14.86
N ALA A 258 14.98 7.67 -14.82
CA ALA A 258 16.43 7.81 -15.00
C ALA A 258 17.24 7.08 -13.89
N LYS A 259 16.77 7.10 -12.64
CA LYS A 259 17.45 6.37 -11.54
C LYS A 259 17.29 4.86 -11.67
N LEU A 260 16.10 4.38 -12.05
CA LEU A 260 15.88 2.96 -12.33
C LEU A 260 16.72 2.47 -13.52
N LEU A 261 16.80 3.25 -14.61
CA LEU A 261 17.68 2.95 -15.74
C LEU A 261 19.17 2.99 -15.36
N ALA A 262 19.58 3.82 -14.41
CA ALA A 262 20.96 3.80 -13.93
C ALA A 262 21.29 2.47 -13.22
N LEU A 263 20.33 1.88 -12.50
CA LEU A 263 20.50 0.61 -11.82
C LEU A 263 20.68 -0.58 -12.78
N THR A 264 20.15 -0.50 -14.00
CA THR A 264 20.26 -1.59 -15.00
C THR A 264 21.69 -1.89 -15.45
N ARG A 265 22.67 -1.08 -15.02
CA ARG A 265 24.09 -1.37 -15.21
C ARG A 265 24.57 -2.57 -14.39
N TRP A 266 23.92 -2.85 -13.26
CA TRP A 266 24.27 -3.94 -12.35
C TRP A 266 23.25 -5.08 -12.45
N ASP A 267 21.98 -4.73 -12.32
CA ASP A 267 20.85 -5.63 -12.49
C ASP A 267 19.59 -4.83 -12.85
N VAL A 268 18.59 -5.46 -13.47
CA VAL A 268 17.32 -4.81 -13.78
C VAL A 268 16.41 -4.95 -12.55
N PRO A 269 16.17 -3.88 -11.77
CA PRO A 269 15.44 -4.00 -10.51
C PRO A 269 13.93 -4.16 -10.73
N THR A 270 13.26 -4.74 -9.74
CA THR A 270 11.80 -4.68 -9.59
C THR A 270 11.43 -3.57 -8.62
N LEU A 271 10.60 -2.63 -9.04
CA LEU A 271 9.98 -1.62 -8.15
C LEU A 271 8.52 -1.98 -7.91
N THR A 272 8.13 -2.07 -6.65
CA THR A 272 6.73 -2.25 -6.24
C THR A 272 6.32 -1.09 -5.35
N VAL A 273 5.19 -0.47 -5.62
CA VAL A 273 4.54 0.51 -4.74
C VAL A 273 3.13 0.01 -4.48
N ALA A 274 2.82 -0.29 -3.23
CA ALA A 274 1.50 -0.72 -2.80
C ALA A 274 1.40 -0.62 -1.27
N ASP A 275 0.18 -0.49 -0.76
CA ASP A 275 -0.12 -0.57 0.68
C ASP A 275 0.74 0.40 1.54
N GLY A 276 1.01 1.60 1.02
CA GLY A 276 1.83 2.61 1.72
C GLY A 276 3.33 2.29 1.78
N VAL A 277 3.82 1.33 0.98
CA VAL A 277 5.24 0.96 0.92
C VAL A 277 5.74 0.97 -0.53
N ALA A 278 6.93 1.53 -0.74
CA ALA A 278 7.70 1.35 -1.96
C ALA A 278 8.90 0.44 -1.68
N THR A 279 9.06 -0.61 -2.46
CA THR A 279 10.19 -1.54 -2.38
C THR A 279 10.89 -1.67 -3.72
N LEU A 280 12.21 -1.61 -3.70
CA LEU A 280 13.07 -1.89 -4.83
C LEU A 280 13.87 -3.17 -4.55
N GLU A 281 13.89 -4.09 -5.50
CA GLU A 281 14.52 -5.39 -5.35
C GLU A 281 15.39 -5.74 -6.56
N TYR A 282 16.59 -6.26 -6.32
CA TYR A 282 17.54 -6.61 -7.37
C TYR A 282 18.49 -7.73 -6.87
N ASP A 283 18.99 -8.53 -7.80
CA ASP A 283 19.88 -9.67 -7.55
C ASP A 283 21.33 -9.26 -7.85
N TYR A 284 21.91 -8.49 -6.92
CA TYR A 284 23.30 -8.03 -6.99
C TYR A 284 23.84 -7.72 -5.59
N ASP A 285 25.17 -7.80 -5.45
CA ASP A 285 25.83 -7.51 -4.19
C ASP A 285 25.58 -6.05 -3.75
N PRO A 286 25.27 -5.83 -2.46
CA PRO A 286 25.06 -4.49 -1.94
C PRO A 286 26.41 -3.76 -1.90
N ASP A 287 26.64 -2.89 -2.88
CA ASP A 287 27.78 -1.99 -2.93
C ASP A 287 27.33 -0.53 -2.75
N VAL A 288 28.30 0.37 -2.60
CA VAL A 288 28.02 1.79 -2.35
C VAL A 288 27.23 2.44 -3.50
N ALA A 289 27.47 2.04 -4.75
CA ALA A 289 26.85 2.65 -5.91
C ALA A 289 25.42 2.14 -6.10
N THR A 290 25.18 0.84 -5.94
CA THR A 290 23.86 0.21 -6.09
C THR A 290 22.91 0.65 -4.97
N ILE A 291 23.35 0.60 -3.72
CA ILE A 291 22.57 1.09 -2.57
C ILE A 291 22.23 2.56 -2.76
N ARG A 292 23.19 3.37 -3.23
CA ARG A 292 22.95 4.80 -3.45
C ARG A 292 21.88 5.06 -4.51
N ALA A 293 22.01 4.43 -5.67
CA ALA A 293 21.04 4.60 -6.74
C ALA A 293 19.65 4.09 -6.34
N ALA A 294 19.58 3.00 -5.57
CA ALA A 294 18.33 2.46 -5.02
C ALA A 294 17.66 3.43 -4.03
N ILE A 295 18.43 3.97 -3.08
CA ILE A 295 17.96 4.99 -2.13
C ILE A 295 17.43 6.21 -2.89
N GLU A 296 18.19 6.76 -3.83
CA GLU A 296 17.78 7.94 -4.59
C GLU A 296 16.49 7.71 -5.39
N ALA A 297 16.32 6.52 -5.99
CA ALA A 297 15.08 6.16 -6.67
C ALA A 297 13.89 6.14 -5.69
N LEU A 298 14.05 5.49 -4.53
CA LEU A 298 13.00 5.38 -3.52
C LEU A 298 12.66 6.72 -2.86
N ARG A 299 13.64 7.61 -2.63
CA ARG A 299 13.39 8.99 -2.14
C ARG A 299 12.49 9.77 -3.10
N LEU A 300 12.76 9.67 -4.41
CA LEU A 300 11.93 10.32 -5.43
C LEU A 300 10.50 9.74 -5.46
N VAL A 301 10.36 8.42 -5.31
CA VAL A 301 9.05 7.76 -5.23
C VAL A 301 8.29 8.18 -3.97
N ARG A 302 8.97 8.26 -2.82
CA ARG A 302 8.38 8.74 -1.55
C ARG A 302 7.88 10.17 -1.63
N GLY A 303 8.58 11.03 -2.36
CA GLY A 303 8.17 12.42 -2.62
C GLY A 303 7.00 12.57 -3.61
N ALA A 304 6.50 11.48 -4.21
CA ALA A 304 5.36 11.55 -5.11
C ALA A 304 4.09 11.97 -4.35
N SER A 305 3.40 12.99 -4.88
CA SER A 305 2.17 13.49 -4.28
C SER A 305 0.96 12.76 -4.88
N PRO A 306 0.17 12.03 -4.09
CA PRO A 306 -0.98 11.33 -4.63
C PRO A 306 -2.06 12.31 -5.06
N LEU A 307 -2.67 12.05 -6.22
CA LEU A 307 -3.84 12.78 -6.71
C LEU A 307 -5.10 12.23 -6.05
N VAL A 308 -5.33 12.57 -4.78
CA VAL A 308 -6.58 12.24 -4.09
C VAL A 308 -7.31 13.50 -3.73
N ARG A 309 -8.42 13.76 -4.40
CA ARG A 309 -9.44 14.71 -3.93
C ARG A 309 -10.62 13.86 -3.49
N PHE A 310 -10.88 13.82 -2.19
CA PHE A 310 -12.18 13.35 -1.75
C PHE A 310 -13.19 14.45 -2.14
N LEU A 311 -14.37 14.03 -2.61
CA LEU A 311 -15.42 14.98 -3.00
C LEU A 311 -15.80 15.80 -1.75
N ARG A 312 -16.26 17.04 -1.94
CA ARG A 312 -16.79 17.88 -0.85
C ARG A 312 -18.08 18.51 -1.31
#